data_AF-A0A935Z6W1-F1
#
_entry.id   AF-A0A935Z6W1-F1
#
_cell.length_a   1.000
_cell.length_b   1.000
_cell.length_c   1.000
_cell.angle_alpha   90.00
_cell.angle_beta   90.00
_cell.angle_gamma   90.00
#
_symmetry.space_group_name_H-M   'P 1'
#
loop_
_entity.id
_entity.type
_entity.pdbx_description
1 polymer ?
#
loop_
_entity_poly.entity_id
_entity_poly.type
_entity_poly.pdbx_seq_one_letter_code
_entity_poly.pdbx_strand_id
1 'polypeptide(L)'
;MNSAVEKARIVARKAGKFVRSLEWIFAVPHTTRASSFEKEGARNPSFAAGGNVEMAVRAMKERAAFLGAYREAFAKLRNAVRDVLFPAGTWRLFRELGVNVVSTT
;
A
#
# COMPACT_ATOMS: atom_id res chain seq x y z
N MET A 1 -18.96 -7.89 -22.89
CA MET A 1 -18.31 -6.63 -22.46
C MET A 1 -18.60 -6.41 -20.98
N ASN A 2 -17.59 -6.24 -20.13
CA ASN A 2 -17.75 -6.22 -18.66
C ASN A 2 -18.61 -5.02 -18.19
N SER A 3 -19.79 -5.29 -17.60
CA SER A 3 -20.74 -4.26 -17.17
C SER A 3 -20.17 -3.28 -16.13
N ALA A 4 -19.23 -3.75 -15.30
CA ALA A 4 -18.49 -2.92 -14.35
C ALA A 4 -17.59 -1.88 -15.03
N VAL A 5 -16.95 -2.26 -16.15
CA VAL A 5 -16.07 -1.37 -16.93
C VAL A 5 -16.89 -0.23 -17.54
N GLU A 6 -18.10 -0.52 -18.02
CA GLU A 6 -18.95 0.50 -18.63
C GLU A 6 -19.49 1.49 -17.60
N LYS A 7 -19.89 1.02 -16.41
CA LYS A 7 -20.27 1.89 -15.29
C LYS A 7 -19.11 2.80 -14.87
N ALA A 8 -17.89 2.26 -14.78
CA ALA A 8 -16.69 3.05 -14.46
C ALA A 8 -16.41 4.14 -15.50
N ARG A 9 -16.58 3.84 -16.80
CA ARG A 9 -16.45 4.81 -17.90
C ARG A 9 -17.44 5.95 -17.80
N ILE A 10 -18.70 5.67 -17.46
CA ILE A 10 -19.74 6.70 -17.31
C ILE A 10 -19.39 7.65 -16.15
N VAL A 11 -18.95 7.11 -15.01
CA VAL A 11 -18.53 7.91 -13.84
C VAL A 11 -17.31 8.78 -14.19
N ALA A 12 -16.32 8.22 -14.88
CA ALA A 12 -15.13 8.94 -15.31
C ALA A 12 -15.45 10.12 -16.27
N ARG A 13 -16.38 9.91 -17.22
CA ARG A 13 -16.86 10.96 -18.12
C ARG A 13 -17.57 12.08 -17.38
N LYS A 14 -18.49 11.74 -16.46
CA LYS A 14 -19.20 12.75 -15.64
C LYS A 14 -18.25 13.57 -14.77
N ALA A 15 -17.15 12.98 -14.31
CA ALA A 15 -16.13 13.66 -13.51
C ALA A 15 -15.10 14.46 -14.32
N GLY A 16 -15.21 14.51 -15.66
CA GLY A 16 -14.22 15.15 -16.54
C GLY A 16 -12.87 14.42 -16.58
N LYS A 17 -12.78 13.20 -16.04
CA LYS A 17 -11.57 12.38 -15.91
C LYS A 17 -11.58 11.23 -16.92
N PHE A 18 -11.85 11.53 -18.19
CA PHE A 18 -11.85 10.54 -19.26
C PHE A 18 -10.70 10.79 -20.23
N VAL A 19 -10.07 9.71 -20.68
CA VAL A 19 -9.15 9.77 -21.80
C VAL A 19 -9.98 9.86 -23.08
N ARG A 20 -9.79 10.93 -23.86
CA ARG A 20 -10.57 11.18 -25.07
C ARG A 20 -10.25 10.17 -26.19
N SER A 21 -8.98 9.79 -26.35
CA SER A 21 -8.53 8.84 -27.37
C SER A 21 -7.17 8.23 -27.02
N LEU A 22 -6.76 7.16 -27.72
CA LEU A 22 -5.49 6.50 -27.48
C LEU A 22 -4.31 7.41 -27.84
N GLU A 23 -4.46 8.19 -28.90
CA GLU A 23 -3.48 9.19 -29.36
C GLU A 23 -3.20 10.23 -28.29
N TRP A 24 -4.20 10.60 -27.47
CA TRP A 24 -4.03 11.55 -26.37
C TRP A 24 -3.17 10.99 -25.24
N ILE A 25 -3.22 9.68 -24.98
CA ILE A 25 -2.32 9.03 -24.00
C ILE A 25 -0.88 9.13 -24.49
N PHE A 26 -0.64 8.84 -25.77
CA PHE A 26 0.69 8.88 -26.38
C PHE A 26 1.19 10.31 -26.64
N ALA A 27 0.28 11.29 -26.70
CA ALA A 27 0.64 12.70 -26.80
C ALA A 27 1.21 13.28 -25.50
N VAL A 28 1.12 12.57 -24.38
CA VAL A 28 1.79 12.96 -23.12
C VAL A 28 3.27 12.57 -23.23
N PRO A 29 4.20 13.54 -23.21
CA PRO A 29 5.63 13.24 -23.18
C PRO A 29 6.00 12.34 -21.99
N HIS A 30 6.89 11.38 -22.19
CA HIS A 30 7.42 10.54 -21.12
C HIS A 30 8.17 11.35 -20.03
N THR A 31 8.55 12.59 -20.34
CA THR A 31 9.16 13.56 -19.42
C THR A 31 8.13 14.35 -18.61
N THR A 32 6.85 14.30 -18.97
CA THR A 32 5.80 15.02 -18.25
C THR A 32 5.59 14.39 -16.88
N ARG A 33 6.13 15.05 -15.86
CA ARG A 33 5.96 14.68 -14.46
C ARG A 33 4.52 14.96 -14.03
N ALA A 34 3.93 14.02 -13.29
CA ALA A 34 2.65 14.25 -12.61
C ALA A 34 2.80 15.44 -11.64
N SER A 35 2.03 16.51 -11.87
CA SER A 35 2.02 17.72 -11.04
C SER A 35 1.02 17.65 -9.88
N SER A 36 0.14 16.64 -9.87
CA SER A 36 -0.77 16.41 -8.76
C SER A 36 0.01 15.94 -7.54
N PHE A 37 -0.08 16.70 -6.44
CA PHE A 37 0.46 16.29 -5.16
C PHE A 37 -0.26 15.02 -4.68
N GLU A 38 0.45 13.89 -4.67
CA GLU A 38 -0.05 12.64 -4.13
C GLU A 38 0.47 12.48 -2.70
N LYS A 39 -0.43 12.41 -1.72
CA LYS A 39 -0.05 12.11 -0.33
C LYS A 39 0.51 10.69 -0.29
N GLU A 40 1.75 10.55 0.19
CA GLU A 40 2.41 9.25 0.31
C GLU A 40 1.54 8.26 1.09
N GLY A 41 1.34 7.06 0.52
CA GLY A 41 0.48 6.01 1.10
C GLY A 41 -1.03 6.12 0.81
N ALA A 42 -1.51 7.16 0.13
CA ALA A 42 -2.94 7.34 -0.18
C ALA A 42 -3.55 6.23 -1.07
N ARG A 43 -2.72 5.49 -1.82
CA ARG A 43 -3.16 4.37 -2.68
C ARG A 43 -2.84 2.97 -2.16
N ASN A 44 -2.19 2.84 -1.00
CA ASN A 44 -1.65 1.55 -0.57
C ASN A 44 -2.67 0.45 -0.18
N PRO A 45 -3.93 0.76 0.14
CA PRO A 45 -4.95 -0.28 0.32
C PRO A 45 -5.93 -0.39 -0.87
N SER A 46 -6.22 0.70 -1.59
CA SER A 46 -7.20 0.69 -2.70
C SER A 46 -6.67 0.03 -3.96
N PHE A 47 -5.38 0.20 -4.28
CA PHE A 47 -4.74 -0.48 -5.40
C PHE A 47 -4.62 -1.99 -5.15
N ALA A 48 -4.17 -2.39 -3.95
CA ALA A 48 -4.00 -3.79 -3.58
C ALA A 48 -5.35 -4.54 -3.40
N ALA A 49 -6.39 -3.87 -2.89
CA ALA A 49 -7.71 -4.48 -2.68
C ALA A 49 -8.63 -4.45 -3.92
N GLY A 50 -8.16 -3.92 -5.07
CA GLY A 50 -8.93 -3.90 -6.31
C GLY A 50 -10.29 -3.17 -6.22
N GLY A 51 -10.42 -2.20 -5.30
CA GLY A 51 -11.68 -1.49 -5.03
C GLY A 51 -12.64 -2.21 -4.07
N ASN A 52 -12.29 -3.38 -3.51
CA ASN A 52 -13.05 -4.02 -2.44
C ASN A 52 -12.78 -3.30 -1.09
N VAL A 53 -13.80 -2.59 -0.61
CA VAL A 53 -13.70 -1.76 0.59
C VAL A 53 -13.47 -2.59 1.86
N GLU A 54 -14.09 -3.77 1.96
CA GLU A 54 -13.94 -4.64 3.14
C GLU A 54 -12.51 -5.18 3.24
N MET A 55 -11.95 -5.64 2.11
CA MET A 55 -10.57 -6.09 2.02
C MET A 55 -9.58 -4.94 2.29
N ALA A 56 -9.87 -3.74 1.80
CA ALA A 56 -9.06 -2.55 2.08
C ALA A 56 -9.04 -2.23 3.59
N VAL A 57 -10.19 -2.25 4.25
CA VAL A 57 -10.30 -2.03 5.70
C VAL A 57 -9.58 -3.13 6.47
N ARG A 58 -9.72 -4.39 6.02
CA ARG A 58 -9.06 -5.52 6.65
C ARG A 58 -7.53 -5.39 6.59
N ALA A 59 -6.99 -5.11 5.40
CA ALA A 59 -5.57 -4.90 5.17
C ALA A 59 -5.03 -3.68 5.91
N MET A 60 -5.79 -2.58 6.00
CA MET A 60 -5.40 -1.41 6.81
C MET A 60 -5.25 -1.78 8.29
N LYS A 61 -6.20 -2.54 8.84
CA LYS A 61 -6.14 -2.99 10.25
C LYS A 61 -4.97 -3.94 10.50
N GLU A 62 -4.72 -4.89 9.61
CA GLU A 62 -3.57 -5.80 9.70
C GLU A 62 -2.24 -5.04 9.64
N ARG A 63 -2.12 -4.08 8.71
CA ARG A 63 -0.95 -3.20 8.63
C ARG A 63 -0.76 -2.38 9.89
N ALA A 64 -1.84 -1.85 10.47
CA ALA A 64 -1.77 -1.07 11.71
C ALA A 64 -1.28 -1.95 12.88
N ALA A 65 -1.81 -3.17 13.01
CA ALA A 65 -1.39 -4.14 14.03
C ALA A 65 0.09 -4.52 13.86
N PHE A 66 0.52 -4.83 12.64
CA PHE A 66 1.92 -5.12 12.33
C PHE A 66 2.84 -3.95 12.71
N LEU A 67 2.49 -2.72 12.33
CA LEU A 67 3.30 -1.54 12.64
C LEU A 67 3.35 -1.23 14.14
N GLY A 68 2.27 -1.49 14.87
CA GLY A 68 2.24 -1.38 16.33
C GLY A 68 3.24 -2.34 16.98
N ALA A 69 3.10 -3.64 16.69
CA ALA A 69 4.00 -4.67 17.19
C ALA A 69 5.47 -4.42 16.81
N TYR A 70 5.72 -4.00 15.56
CA TYR A 70 7.07 -3.65 15.10
C TYR A 70 7.65 -2.48 15.90
N ARG A 71 6.89 -1.40 16.11
CA ARG A 71 7.37 -0.22 16.85
C ARG A 71 7.67 -0.53 18.30
N GLU A 72 6.83 -1.33 18.96
CA GLU A 72 7.06 -1.78 20.33
C GLU A 72 8.33 -2.64 20.42
N ALA A 73 8.49 -3.60 19.52
CA ALA A 73 9.68 -4.45 19.45
C ALA A 73 10.95 -3.60 19.20
N PHE A 74 10.88 -2.66 18.27
CA PHE A 74 11.98 -1.78 17.94
C PHE A 74 12.34 -0.83 19.09
N ALA A 75 11.36 -0.35 19.85
CA ALA A 75 11.61 0.46 21.05
C ALA A 75 12.35 -0.34 22.13
N LYS A 76 11.98 -1.61 22.35
CA LYS A 76 12.69 -2.52 23.29
C LYS A 76 14.13 -2.80 22.83
N LEU A 77 14.32 -3.05 21.52
CA LEU A 77 15.65 -3.24 20.94
C LEU A 77 16.53 -1.99 21.10
N ARG A 78 15.96 -0.81 20.89
CA ARG A 78 16.66 0.48 21.10
C ARG A 78 17.10 0.67 22.55
N ASN A 79 16.36 0.11 23.51
CA ASN A 79 16.71 0.09 24.93
C ASN A 79 17.64 -1.07 25.32
N ALA A 80 18.40 -1.62 24.35
CA ALA A 80 19.38 -2.69 24.52
C ALA A 80 18.83 -4.07 24.96
N VAL A 81 17.50 -4.28 24.94
CA VAL A 81 16.92 -5.61 25.12
C VAL A 81 17.06 -6.39 23.82
N ARG A 82 17.85 -7.47 23.85
CA ARG A 82 18.15 -8.28 22.65
C ARG A 82 17.17 -9.41 22.39
N ASP A 83 16.50 -9.90 23.43
CA ASP A 83 15.49 -10.95 23.32
C ASP A 83 14.10 -10.35 23.08
N VAL A 84 13.91 -9.80 21.87
CA VAL A 84 12.65 -9.18 21.48
C VAL A 84 12.11 -9.86 20.25
N LEU A 85 10.89 -10.35 20.33
CA LEU A 85 10.23 -11.03 19.23
C LEU A 85 9.63 -10.02 18.26
N PHE A 86 10.19 -9.94 17.04
CA PHE A 86 9.63 -9.12 15.97
C PHE A 86 8.48 -9.85 15.25
N PRO A 87 7.49 -9.12 14.72
CA PRO A 87 6.41 -9.73 13.94
C PRO A 87 6.95 -10.34 12.63
N ALA A 88 6.30 -11.40 12.15
CA ALA A 88 6.61 -12.06 10.89
C ALA A 88 6.61 -11.08 9.71
N GLY A 89 7.59 -11.19 8.80
CA GLY A 89 7.81 -10.22 7.71
C GLY A 89 8.95 -9.23 7.97
N THR A 90 9.54 -9.25 9.16
CA THR A 90 10.68 -8.38 9.53
C THR A 90 12.06 -9.01 9.25
N TRP A 91 12.22 -9.61 8.07
CA TRP A 91 13.37 -10.47 7.73
C TRP A 91 14.74 -9.77 7.73
N ARG A 92 14.79 -8.46 7.41
CA ARG A 92 16.06 -7.74 7.33
C ARG A 92 16.69 -7.49 8.71
N LEU A 93 15.88 -7.19 9.74
CA LEU A 93 16.38 -7.04 11.12
C LEU A 93 16.81 -8.38 11.73
N PHE A 94 16.08 -9.47 11.45
CA PHE A 94 16.52 -10.82 11.82
C PHE A 94 17.92 -11.11 11.25
N ARG A 95 18.12 -10.86 9.95
CA ARG A 95 19.37 -11.19 9.26
C ARG A 95 20.55 -10.34 9.69
N GLU A 96 20.36 -9.02 9.83
CA GLU A 96 21.47 -8.09 10.08
C GLU A 96 21.76 -7.91 11.59
N LEU A 97 20.77 -8.08 12.46
CA LEU A 97 20.89 -7.81 13.90
C LEU A 97 20.68 -9.04 14.79
N GLY A 98 20.35 -10.21 14.21
CA GLY A 98 20.22 -11.49 14.91
C GLY A 98 18.99 -11.58 15.82
N VAL A 99 17.93 -10.83 15.51
CA VAL A 99 16.77 -10.69 16.41
C VAL A 99 15.73 -11.77 16.17
N ASN A 100 15.23 -12.44 17.21
CA ASN A 100 14.23 -13.50 17.11
C ASN A 100 12.91 -13.03 16.47
N VAL A 101 12.32 -13.83 15.57
CA VAL A 101 11.06 -13.52 14.87
C VAL A 101 10.00 -14.55 15.24
N VAL A 102 8.78 -14.10 15.51
CA VAL A 102 7.64 -15.02 15.69
C VAL A 102 7.24 -15.55 14.32
N SER A 103 7.40 -16.86 14.09
CA SER A 103 6.80 -17.51 12.93
C SER A 103 5.31 -17.64 13.16
N THR A 104 4.50 -17.03 12.29
CA THR A 104 3.06 -17.26 12.27
C THR A 104 2.82 -18.53 11.46
N THR A 105 2.58 -19.64 12.16
CA THR A 105 1.98 -20.86 11.59
C THR A 105 0.49 -20.61 11.34
#